data_AF-A0A7Y4VYT5-F1
#
_entry.id   AF-A0A7Y4VYT5-F1
#
_cell.length_a   1.000
_cell.length_b   1.000
_cell.length_c   1.000
_cell.angle_alpha   90.00
_cell.angle_beta   90.00
_cell.angle_gamma   90.00
#
_symmetry.space_group_name_H-M   'P 1'
#
loop_
_entity.id
_entity.type
_entity.pdbx_description
1 polymer ?
#
loop_
_entity_poly.entity_id
_entity_poly.type
_entity_poly.pdbx_seq_one_letter_code
_entity_poly.pdbx_strand_id
1 'polypeptide(L)'
;MSILPKLSASAALAVLAACSGSGAGNYGCGIAAVAGQSLILEEFTRAGKTLSGPPTGLAGRLPVRIALGPGFRGVAGRSDSTVVIGLEGTLPDTPPVGFGVLIVDAADSAVGVLLYNGDPIRGAPVIGTLSAGERSLPLIGLRTDVKNFQDASCPIFPDSLRR
;
A
#
# COMPACT_ATOMS: atom_id res chain seq x y z
N MET A 1 47.74 9.05 57.07
CA MET A 1 48.12 8.14 55.97
C MET A 1 47.13 6.99 55.99
N SER A 2 46.24 6.72 55.04
CA SER A 2 45.96 7.31 53.73
C SER A 2 44.52 6.90 53.33
N ILE A 3 43.71 7.88 52.93
CA ILE A 3 42.78 7.93 51.77
C ILE A 3 42.10 6.61 51.35
N LEU A 4 40.81 6.44 51.68
CA LEU A 4 39.89 5.58 50.92
C LEU A 4 39.27 6.38 49.75
N PRO A 5 39.28 5.87 48.51
CA PRO A 5 38.62 6.54 47.40
C PRO A 5 37.11 6.28 47.42
N LYS A 6 36.34 7.38 47.47
CA LYS A 6 34.92 7.40 47.09
C LYS A 6 34.82 7.17 45.59
N LEU A 7 34.37 5.99 45.17
CA LEU A 7 33.98 5.73 43.78
C LEU A 7 32.47 5.81 43.67
N SER A 8 32.04 7.02 43.34
CA SER A 8 30.71 7.33 42.79
C SER A 8 30.57 6.58 41.47
N ALA A 9 29.71 5.57 41.42
CA ALA A 9 29.34 4.87 40.19
C ALA A 9 27.91 5.26 39.80
N SER A 10 27.69 6.56 39.64
CA SER A 10 26.53 7.10 38.92
C SER A 10 26.98 7.42 37.50
N ALA A 11 26.76 6.50 36.56
CA ALA A 11 26.60 6.73 35.10
C ALA A 11 26.95 5.45 34.32
N ALA A 12 25.96 4.58 34.14
CA ALA A 12 25.98 3.59 33.06
C ALA A 12 24.57 3.46 32.50
N LEU A 13 24.01 4.59 32.07
CA LEU A 13 22.67 4.69 31.48
C LEU A 13 22.73 5.57 30.23
N ALA A 14 23.58 5.24 29.25
CA ALA A 14 23.65 6.01 28.00
C ALA A 14 24.43 5.30 26.87
N VAL A 15 24.13 4.04 26.52
CA VAL A 15 24.54 3.53 25.20
C VAL A 15 23.49 2.57 24.63
N LEU A 16 22.26 3.05 24.48
CA LEU A 16 21.41 2.63 23.36
C LEU A 16 21.43 3.79 22.37
N ALA A 17 22.60 3.97 21.75
CA ALA A 17 22.74 4.82 20.59
C ALA A 17 21.81 4.27 19.51
N ALA A 18 20.68 4.94 19.37
CA ALA A 18 19.75 4.79 18.28
C ALA A 18 20.52 4.92 16.96
N CYS A 19 20.67 3.81 16.25
CA CYS A 19 20.98 3.84 14.83
C CYS A 19 19.76 4.41 14.10
N SER A 20 19.70 5.74 14.00
CA SER A 20 18.79 6.45 13.10
C SER A 20 19.26 6.25 11.66
N GLY A 21 18.95 5.07 11.12
CA GLY A 21 19.06 4.76 9.70
C GLY A 21 17.75 5.07 9.01
N SER A 22 17.72 6.14 8.21
CA SER A 22 16.65 6.39 7.25
C SER A 22 16.66 5.26 6.22
N GLY A 23 15.76 4.28 6.38
CA GLY A 23 15.65 3.13 5.49
C GLY A 23 15.77 1.80 6.20
N ALA A 24 14.92 1.54 7.19
CA ALA A 24 14.75 0.21 7.77
C ALA A 24 13.25 0.00 7.99
N GLY A 25 12.65 -0.92 7.24
CA GLY A 25 11.30 -1.38 7.52
C GLY A 25 11.27 -1.88 8.96
N ASN A 26 10.53 -1.19 9.82
CA ASN A 26 10.25 -1.68 11.16
C ASN A 26 9.59 -3.06 11.00
N TYR A 27 10.12 -4.11 11.64
CA TYR A 27 9.56 -5.46 11.55
C TYR A 27 8.05 -5.47 11.85
N GLY A 28 7.59 -4.56 12.71
CA GLY A 28 6.17 -4.32 12.99
C GLY A 28 5.35 -3.85 11.78
N CYS A 29 5.90 -2.97 10.92
CA CYS A 29 5.21 -2.57 9.70
C CYS A 29 5.10 -3.71 8.69
N GLY A 30 6.08 -4.63 8.66
CA GLY A 30 6.03 -5.82 7.84
C GLY A 30 4.85 -6.73 8.21
N ILE A 31 4.71 -7.09 9.48
CA ILE A 31 3.64 -7.96 9.96
C ILE A 31 2.25 -7.30 9.82
N ALA A 32 2.14 -6.01 10.18
CA ALA A 32 0.89 -5.27 10.02
C ALA A 32 0.43 -5.21 8.55
N ALA A 33 1.36 -5.02 7.61
CA ALA A 33 1.06 -5.00 6.19
C ALA A 33 0.54 -6.36 5.67
N VAL A 34 1.14 -7.48 6.13
CA VAL A 34 0.69 -8.84 5.75
C VAL A 34 -0.76 -9.08 6.14
N ALA A 35 -1.08 -8.84 7.41
CA ALA A 35 -2.44 -9.04 7.91
C ALA A 35 -3.42 -8.10 7.19
N GLY A 36 -3.10 -6.81 7.13
CA GLY A 36 -3.96 -5.80 6.53
C GLY A 36 -4.30 -6.04 5.06
N GLN A 37 -3.29 -6.32 4.24
CA GLN A 37 -3.49 -6.45 2.79
C GLN A 37 -4.19 -7.75 2.39
N SER A 38 -4.12 -8.78 3.25
CA SER A 38 -4.90 -10.02 3.07
C SER A 38 -6.37 -9.80 3.40
N LEU A 39 -6.67 -9.09 4.50
CA LEU A 39 -8.04 -8.73 4.90
C LEU A 39 -8.75 -7.86 3.86
N ILE A 40 -8.01 -7.08 3.07
CA ILE A 40 -8.58 -6.30 1.95
C ILE A 40 -9.19 -7.23 0.88
N LEU A 41 -8.59 -8.39 0.60
CA LEU A 41 -9.16 -9.34 -0.37
C LEU A 41 -10.45 -9.98 0.17
N GLU A 42 -10.55 -10.18 1.48
CA GLU A 42 -11.77 -10.71 2.12
C GLU A 42 -12.96 -9.76 1.98
N GLU A 43 -12.74 -8.45 1.88
CA GLU A 43 -13.82 -7.47 1.69
C GLU A 43 -14.61 -7.69 0.40
N PHE A 44 -14.03 -8.32 -0.64
CA PHE A 44 -14.77 -8.66 -1.87
C PHE A 44 -15.91 -9.65 -1.63
N THR A 45 -15.87 -10.41 -0.53
CA THR A 45 -16.95 -11.34 -0.15
C THR A 45 -18.12 -10.63 0.52
N ARG A 46 -17.96 -9.35 0.92
CA ARG A 46 -19.00 -8.57 1.58
C ARG A 46 -19.86 -7.82 0.57
N ALA A 47 -21.17 -7.85 0.80
CA ALA A 47 -22.14 -7.18 -0.07
C ALA A 47 -21.86 -5.66 -0.18
N GLY A 48 -21.91 -5.13 -1.40
CA GLY A 48 -21.78 -3.70 -1.69
C GLY A 48 -20.35 -3.13 -1.60
N LYS A 49 -19.34 -3.98 -1.34
CA LYS A 49 -17.93 -3.55 -1.31
C LYS A 49 -17.29 -3.53 -2.69
N THR A 50 -17.61 -4.50 -3.53
CA THR A 50 -17.08 -4.58 -4.89
C THR A 50 -17.70 -3.49 -5.76
N LEU A 51 -16.86 -2.75 -6.49
CA LEU A 51 -17.34 -1.75 -7.46
C LEU A 51 -17.87 -2.45 -8.72
N SER A 52 -19.01 -1.98 -9.22
CA SER A 52 -19.59 -2.43 -10.49
C SER A 52 -19.17 -1.58 -11.69
N GLY A 53 -18.48 -0.46 -11.45
CA GLY A 53 -18.01 0.46 -12.48
C GLY A 53 -16.95 1.43 -11.95
N PRO A 54 -16.44 2.34 -12.79
CA PRO A 54 -15.47 3.35 -12.39
C PRO A 54 -15.98 4.24 -11.25
N PRO A 55 -15.11 4.63 -10.30
CA PRO A 55 -15.50 5.59 -9.27
C PRO A 55 -15.67 6.99 -9.86
N THR A 56 -16.53 7.77 -9.21
CA THR A 56 -16.83 9.16 -9.53
C THR A 56 -15.64 10.08 -9.22
N GLY A 57 -14.97 9.89 -8.09
CA GLY A 57 -13.79 10.65 -7.69
C GLY A 57 -12.50 9.94 -8.10
N LEU A 58 -11.83 10.45 -9.13
CA LEU A 58 -10.53 9.92 -9.59
C LEU A 58 -9.47 11.02 -9.52
N ALA A 59 -8.50 10.87 -8.61
CA ALA A 59 -7.35 11.75 -8.54
C ALA A 59 -6.43 11.52 -9.74
N GLY A 60 -5.89 12.58 -10.35
CA GLY A 60 -4.99 12.45 -11.51
C GLY A 60 -3.68 11.71 -11.19
N ARG A 61 -3.26 11.71 -9.92
CA ARG A 61 -2.16 10.90 -9.40
C ARG A 61 -2.60 10.14 -8.17
N LEU A 62 -2.14 8.90 -8.05
CA LEU A 62 -2.43 8.04 -6.91
C LEU A 62 -1.23 7.16 -6.56
N PRO A 63 -1.16 6.72 -5.29
CA PRO A 63 -0.17 5.75 -4.88
C PRO A 63 -0.56 4.37 -5.43
N VAL A 64 0.42 3.66 -5.98
CA VAL A 64 0.28 2.26 -6.40
C VAL A 64 1.28 1.44 -5.61
N ARG A 65 0.89 0.26 -5.12
CA ARG A 65 1.78 -0.56 -4.30
C ARG A 65 1.58 -2.03 -4.55
N ILE A 66 2.68 -2.77 -4.72
CA ILE A 66 2.63 -4.24 -4.69
C ILE A 66 2.33 -4.68 -3.27
N ALA A 67 1.36 -5.57 -3.09
CA ALA A 67 1.08 -6.17 -1.79
C ALA A 67 2.38 -6.77 -1.22
N LEU A 68 2.79 -6.30 -0.05
CA LEU A 68 4.04 -6.66 0.63
C LEU A 68 5.32 -6.30 -0.13
N GLY A 69 5.22 -5.38 -1.08
CA GLY A 69 6.30 -4.99 -1.96
C GLY A 69 6.48 -3.47 -2.07
N PRO A 70 7.24 -3.04 -3.10
CA PRO A 70 7.53 -1.63 -3.34
C PRO A 70 6.27 -0.83 -3.73
N GLY A 71 6.36 0.46 -3.46
CA GLY A 71 5.39 1.46 -3.90
C GLY A 71 5.89 2.23 -5.12
N PHE A 72 4.94 2.72 -5.91
CA PHE A 72 5.12 3.45 -7.14
C PHE A 72 4.13 4.60 -7.18
N ARG A 73 4.34 5.53 -8.10
CA ARG A 73 3.32 6.51 -8.47
C ARG A 73 2.53 5.99 -9.66
N GLY A 74 1.25 6.30 -9.68
CA GLY A 74 0.37 6.03 -10.81
C GLY A 74 -0.29 7.32 -11.28
N VAL A 75 -0.44 7.47 -12.59
CA VAL A 75 -1.27 8.49 -13.21
C VAL A 75 -2.61 7.86 -13.58
N ALA A 76 -3.70 8.41 -13.06
CA ALA A 76 -5.03 7.94 -13.35
C ALA A 76 -5.71 8.82 -14.39
N GLY A 77 -6.47 8.18 -15.27
CA GLY A 77 -7.38 8.82 -16.18
C GLY A 77 -8.59 7.97 -16.45
N ARG A 78 -9.45 8.48 -17.35
CA ARG A 78 -10.56 7.72 -17.91
C ARG A 78 -10.36 7.58 -19.40
N SER A 79 -10.68 6.39 -19.92
CA SER A 79 -10.84 6.15 -21.35
C SER A 79 -12.25 5.62 -21.59
N ASP A 80 -13.02 6.37 -22.38
CA ASP A 80 -14.45 6.17 -22.66
C ASP A 80 -15.31 6.10 -21.39
N SER A 81 -15.35 4.94 -20.73
CA SER A 81 -16.05 4.70 -19.48
C SER A 81 -15.31 3.71 -18.56
N THR A 82 -13.99 3.62 -18.70
CA THR A 82 -13.13 2.72 -17.90
C THR A 82 -12.02 3.51 -17.23
N VAL A 83 -11.52 3.01 -16.10
CA VAL A 83 -10.34 3.57 -15.44
C VAL A 83 -9.09 3.10 -16.16
N VAL A 84 -8.15 4.00 -16.40
CA VAL A 84 -6.81 3.64 -16.87
C VAL A 84 -5.79 4.20 -15.87
N ILE A 85 -4.90 3.34 -15.40
CA ILE A 85 -3.80 3.71 -14.50
C ILE A 85 -2.48 3.45 -15.22
N GLY A 86 -1.70 4.50 -15.50
CA GLY A 86 -0.32 4.36 -15.96
C GLY A 86 0.63 4.32 -14.77
N LEU A 87 1.43 3.27 -14.64
CA LEU A 87 2.45 3.15 -13.61
C LEU A 87 3.71 3.93 -13.98
N GLU A 88 4.21 4.75 -13.07
CA GLU A 88 5.54 5.35 -13.18
C GLU A 88 6.60 4.38 -12.62
N GLY A 89 7.14 3.54 -13.49
CA GLY A 89 8.20 2.59 -13.16
C GLY A 89 7.99 1.22 -13.79
N THR A 90 8.86 0.27 -13.42
CA THR A 90 8.82 -1.09 -13.94
C THR A 90 8.42 -2.05 -12.83
N LEU A 91 7.44 -2.90 -13.11
CA LEU A 91 7.07 -3.99 -12.19
C LEU A 91 8.16 -5.06 -12.18
N PRO A 92 8.42 -5.70 -11.03
CA PRO A 92 9.31 -6.85 -10.98
C PRO A 92 8.74 -8.01 -11.81
N ASP A 93 9.62 -8.77 -12.45
CA ASP A 93 9.23 -9.96 -13.22
C ASP A 93 8.85 -11.13 -12.31
N THR A 94 9.43 -11.20 -11.11
CA THR A 94 9.20 -12.29 -10.15
C THR A 94 8.97 -11.77 -8.73
N PRO A 95 7.87 -12.16 -8.05
CA PRO A 95 6.73 -12.87 -8.61
C PRO A 95 5.93 -11.98 -9.59
N PRO A 96 5.29 -12.56 -10.62
CA PRO A 96 4.53 -11.77 -11.57
C PRO A 96 3.24 -11.23 -10.92
N VAL A 97 3.14 -9.90 -10.92
CA VAL A 97 1.88 -9.20 -10.60
C VAL A 97 0.84 -9.56 -11.66
N GLY A 98 -0.36 -9.93 -11.23
CA GLY A 98 -1.43 -10.34 -12.14
C GLY A 98 -2.57 -9.33 -12.27
N PHE A 99 -2.91 -8.60 -11.20
CA PHE A 99 -4.02 -7.64 -11.23
C PHE A 99 -3.86 -6.51 -10.21
N GLY A 100 -4.63 -5.44 -10.42
CA GLY A 100 -4.74 -4.32 -9.50
C GLY A 100 -6.12 -4.23 -8.83
N VAL A 101 -6.14 -3.76 -7.59
CA VAL A 101 -7.33 -3.39 -6.83
C VAL A 101 -7.31 -1.88 -6.61
N LEU A 102 -8.20 -1.15 -7.28
CA LEU A 102 -8.46 0.25 -7.01
C LEU A 102 -9.29 0.37 -5.73
N ILE A 103 -8.69 0.95 -4.69
CA ILE A 103 -9.36 1.21 -3.42
C ILE A 103 -9.97 2.60 -3.47
N VAL A 104 -11.26 2.69 -3.15
CA VAL A 104 -12.00 3.93 -3.01
C VAL A 104 -12.59 4.04 -1.62
N ASP A 105 -12.73 5.26 -1.13
CA ASP A 105 -13.35 5.52 0.16
C ASP A 105 -14.89 5.50 0.10
N ALA A 106 -15.54 5.77 1.23
CA ALA A 106 -17.00 5.83 1.31
C ALA A 106 -17.61 6.90 0.39
N ALA A 107 -16.88 7.97 0.11
CA ALA A 107 -17.28 9.06 -0.80
C ALA A 107 -16.98 8.75 -2.27
N ASP A 108 -16.62 7.50 -2.60
CA ASP A 108 -16.32 7.07 -3.96
C ASP A 108 -15.09 7.78 -4.58
N SER A 109 -14.16 8.21 -3.72
CA SER A 109 -12.91 8.84 -4.13
C SER A 109 -11.75 7.85 -4.09
N ALA A 110 -10.96 7.80 -5.16
CA ALA A 110 -9.81 6.93 -5.29
C ALA A 110 -8.73 7.25 -4.25
N VAL A 111 -8.34 6.22 -3.48
CA VAL A 111 -7.35 6.32 -2.39
C VAL A 111 -5.97 5.83 -2.84
N GLY A 112 -5.93 4.79 -3.67
CA GLY A 112 -4.72 4.13 -4.16
C GLY A 112 -5.02 2.79 -4.82
N VAL A 113 -3.98 2.15 -5.37
CA VAL A 113 -4.07 0.82 -6.00
C VAL A 113 -3.15 -0.17 -5.30
N LEU A 114 -3.68 -1.33 -4.92
CA LEU A 114 -2.87 -2.48 -4.50
C LEU A 114 -2.71 -3.47 -5.65
N LEU A 115 -1.50 -3.96 -5.86
CA LEU A 115 -1.19 -4.94 -6.88
C LEU A 115 -0.98 -6.32 -6.24
N TYR A 116 -1.61 -7.33 -6.81
CA TYR A 116 -1.56 -8.70 -6.32
C TYR A 116 -1.08 -9.65 -7.42
N ASN A 117 -0.57 -10.80 -7.00
CA ASN A 117 -0.16 -11.87 -7.90
C ASN A 117 -1.34 -12.79 -8.20
N GLY A 118 -1.27 -13.54 -9.31
CA GLY A 118 -2.30 -14.51 -9.70
C GLY A 118 -3.50 -13.88 -10.44
N ASP A 119 -4.63 -14.56 -10.44
CA ASP A 119 -5.82 -14.14 -11.16
C ASP A 119 -6.70 -13.15 -10.35
N PRO A 120 -7.42 -12.22 -11.01
CA PRO A 120 -8.40 -11.37 -10.35
C PRO A 120 -9.45 -12.16 -9.55
N ILE A 121 -10.01 -11.51 -8.53
CA ILE A 121 -11.07 -12.11 -7.70
C ILE A 121 -12.26 -12.52 -8.58
N ARG A 122 -12.63 -13.80 -8.50
CA ARG A 122 -13.73 -14.37 -9.29
C ARG A 122 -15.02 -13.60 -9.05
N GLY A 123 -15.66 -13.16 -10.12
CA GLY A 123 -16.93 -12.43 -10.08
C GLY A 123 -16.80 -10.94 -9.76
N ALA A 124 -15.60 -10.43 -9.45
CA ALA A 124 -15.36 -9.00 -9.36
C ALA A 124 -15.32 -8.39 -10.78
N PRO A 125 -16.15 -7.37 -11.07
CA PRO A 125 -16.11 -6.70 -12.37
C PRO A 125 -14.76 -6.01 -12.60
N VAL A 126 -14.23 -6.16 -13.81
CA VAL A 126 -13.09 -5.36 -14.27
C VAL A 126 -13.61 -3.97 -14.62
N ILE A 127 -13.11 -2.96 -13.91
CA ILE A 127 -13.52 -1.56 -14.07
C ILE A 127 -12.53 -0.75 -14.91
N GLY A 128 -11.41 -1.36 -15.30
CA GLY A 128 -10.33 -0.67 -15.99
C GLY A 128 -9.09 -1.51 -16.19
N THR A 129 -8.01 -0.82 -16.52
CA THR A 129 -6.69 -1.40 -16.75
C THR A 129 -5.61 -0.62 -16.01
N LEU A 130 -4.55 -1.34 -15.65
CA LEU A 130 -3.30 -0.78 -15.18
C LEU A 130 -2.19 -1.12 -16.17
N SER A 131 -1.57 -0.09 -16.74
CA SER A 131 -0.47 -0.19 -17.68
C SER A 131 0.86 -0.01 -16.95
N ALA A 132 1.78 -0.96 -17.11
CA ALA A 132 3.13 -0.92 -16.57
C ALA A 132 4.13 -1.33 -17.66
N GLY A 133 4.64 -0.36 -18.41
CA GLY A 133 5.38 -0.62 -19.65
C GLY A 133 4.51 -1.35 -20.67
N GLU A 134 4.99 -2.48 -21.17
CA GLU A 134 4.27 -3.33 -22.13
C GLU A 134 3.18 -4.21 -21.49
N ARG A 135 3.07 -4.20 -20.15
CA ARG A 135 2.11 -5.04 -19.42
C ARG A 135 0.81 -4.27 -19.20
N SER A 136 -0.31 -4.88 -19.57
CA SER A 136 -1.65 -4.42 -19.23
C SER A 136 -2.30 -5.39 -18.26
N LEU A 137 -2.62 -4.92 -17.06
CA LEU A 137 -3.19 -5.72 -15.98
C LEU A 137 -4.66 -5.32 -15.76
N PRO A 138 -5.56 -6.27 -15.49
CA PRO A 138 -6.93 -5.96 -15.13
C PRO A 138 -6.99 -5.17 -13.81
N LEU A 139 -7.86 -4.17 -13.77
CA LEU A 139 -8.14 -3.39 -12.58
C LEU A 139 -9.57 -3.67 -12.11
N ILE A 140 -9.69 -4.19 -10.89
CA ILE A 140 -10.97 -4.36 -10.19
C ILE A 140 -11.10 -3.30 -9.09
N GLY A 141 -12.32 -3.04 -8.62
CA GLY A 141 -12.59 -1.97 -7.67
C GLY A 141 -13.13 -2.45 -6.33
N LEU A 142 -12.70 -1.81 -5.25
CA LEU A 142 -13.15 -2.08 -3.89
C LEU A 142 -13.42 -0.78 -3.13
N ARG A 143 -14.61 -0.67 -2.53
CA ARG A 143 -14.98 0.39 -1.61
C ARG A 143 -14.68 -0.01 -0.18
N THR A 144 -13.66 0.58 0.43
CA THR A 144 -13.35 0.35 1.84
C THR A 144 -12.52 1.48 2.44
N ASP A 145 -12.58 1.64 3.77
CA ASP A 145 -11.69 2.55 4.47
C ASP A 145 -10.39 1.83 4.82
N VAL A 146 -9.32 2.16 4.08
CA VAL A 146 -7.99 1.56 4.22
C VAL A 146 -7.43 1.68 5.65
N LYS A 147 -7.89 2.69 6.42
CA LYS A 147 -7.47 2.90 7.81
C LYS A 147 -7.80 1.72 8.72
N ASN A 148 -8.82 0.93 8.37
CA ASN A 148 -9.21 -0.27 9.11
C ASN A 148 -8.26 -1.46 8.89
N PHE A 149 -7.34 -1.36 7.91
CA PHE A 149 -6.45 -2.45 7.49
C PHE A 149 -4.97 -2.08 7.62
N GLN A 150 -4.65 -1.01 8.34
CA GLN A 150 -3.28 -0.56 8.51
C GLN A 150 -3.03 -0.08 9.92
N ASP A 151 -1.77 -0.10 10.35
CA ASP A 151 -1.36 0.63 11.52
C ASP A 151 -1.14 2.11 11.16
N ALA A 152 -1.48 3.03 12.05
CA ALA A 152 -1.32 4.47 11.80
C ALA A 152 0.15 4.87 11.55
N SER A 153 1.11 4.15 12.16
CA SER A 153 2.54 4.33 11.95
C SER A 153 3.06 3.66 10.66
N CYS A 154 2.26 2.78 10.06
CA CYS A 154 2.61 1.98 8.88
C CYS A 154 1.52 2.06 7.80
N PRO A 155 1.32 3.23 7.17
CA PRO A 155 0.28 3.38 6.16
C PRO A 155 0.55 2.50 4.94
N ILE A 156 -0.51 1.88 4.40
CA ILE A 156 -0.43 1.12 3.15
C ILE A 156 0.02 2.04 2.00
N PHE A 157 -0.55 3.24 1.96
CA PHE A 157 -0.25 4.28 0.99
C PHE A 157 0.37 5.51 1.67
N PRO A 158 1.70 5.60 1.75
CA PRO A 158 2.36 6.78 2.31
C PRO A 158 2.18 8.00 1.41
N ASP A 159 2.09 9.19 2.02
CA ASP A 159 1.88 10.46 1.29
C ASP A 159 3.04 10.83 0.35
N SER A 160 4.22 10.22 0.51
CA SER A 160 5.34 10.35 -0.42
C SER A 160 5.01 9.88 -1.84
N LEU A 161 4.05 8.96 -1.98
CA LEU A 161 3.59 8.44 -3.27
C LEU A 161 2.47 9.27 -3.89
N ARG A 162 2.00 10.33 -3.21
CA ARG A 162 0.92 11.22 -3.66
C ARG A 162 1.40 12.56 -4.22
N ARG A 163 2.69 12.89 -4.04
CA ARG A 163 3.31 14.15 -4.47
C ARG A 163 4.02 14.01 -5.81
#